data_AF-A0A8J7VDQ0-F1
#
_entry.id   AF-A0A8J7VDQ0-F1
#
_cell.length_a   1.000
_cell.length_b   1.000
_cell.length_c   1.000
_cell.angle_alpha   90.00
_cell.angle_beta   90.00
_cell.angle_gamma   90.00
#
_symmetry.space_group_name_H-M   'P 1'
#
loop_
_entity.id
_entity.type
_entity.pdbx_description
1 polymer ?
#
loop_
_entity_poly.entity_id
_entity_poly.type
_entity_poly.pdbx_seq_one_letter_code
_entity_poly.pdbx_strand_id
1 'polypeptide(L)'
;MTNVNRPHAPTALSISSAGIATGASLPYLAQVELSFPTDSDGFFSRECPSCNRYFKIIEGEGSDEPISACPHCGHRGEDCWHTPEQIEYAQAVALSTVVAPEIDRLKRSLSGSGGGLFKVTVENSIPRPPPPPLEVDEPYDIVRFRCCNETVKLHRLETNFCIICGKAYEMKHSDSKRIFLSHKGVDKAQVINFKQTLESLGFAPWLDEDAMPAGTPLERGILKGMEDSCAVVFFITPSFKDEGFLETEINYAIQQKRAKGERFAIIALQFVEASGKAGEIPALLKTYVWKQPKSELEALREIVRALPLSVGTADWREGIDGVVATPKIKSTVAELSPEAKVILAATAKGGGRILYARHMRGSIIQAGGKSVIPDDDPRTVAKWVGGLEDLRRRRFITDVGHKGEVFEMTREGYDAADQLGDVPSTV
;
A
#
# COMPACT_ATOMS: atom_id res chain seq x y z
N MET A 1 -19.17 -20.60 5.36
CA MET A 1 -19.18 -19.28 6.01
C MET A 1 -18.53 -18.32 5.05
N THR A 2 -19.36 -17.44 4.51
CA THR A 2 -19.12 -16.56 3.36
C THR A 2 -18.21 -15.40 3.73
N ASN A 3 -17.14 -15.19 2.98
CA ASN A 3 -16.45 -13.90 2.92
C ASN A 3 -16.41 -13.49 1.44
N VAL A 4 -17.20 -12.47 1.11
CA VAL A 4 -17.42 -11.97 -0.24
C VAL A 4 -16.47 -10.80 -0.44
N ASN A 5 -15.53 -10.94 -1.38
CA ASN A 5 -14.73 -9.83 -1.90
C ASN A 5 -15.68 -8.77 -2.47
N ARG A 6 -15.73 -7.59 -1.85
CA ARG A 6 -16.31 -6.38 -2.45
C ARG A 6 -15.20 -5.67 -3.26
N PRO A 7 -15.46 -5.26 -4.51
CA PRO A 7 -14.56 -4.37 -5.24
C PRO A 7 -14.53 -2.99 -4.57
N HIS A 8 -13.35 -2.35 -4.52
CA HIS A 8 -13.20 -0.97 -4.05
C HIS A 8 -14.01 -0.03 -4.97
N ALA A 9 -15.05 0.59 -4.41
CA ALA A 9 -15.87 1.59 -5.08
C ALA A 9 -15.15 2.95 -5.06
N PRO A 10 -15.48 3.88 -5.98
CA PRO A 10 -15.14 5.29 -5.79
C PRO A 10 -15.62 5.75 -4.40
N THR A 11 -14.75 6.46 -3.68
CA THR A 11 -15.01 7.02 -2.35
C THR A 11 -16.23 7.94 -2.39
N ALA A 12 -17.36 7.45 -1.89
CA ALA A 12 -18.65 8.11 -1.90
C ALA A 12 -18.86 8.92 -0.60
N LEU A 13 -18.71 10.23 -0.68
CA LEU A 13 -19.06 11.12 0.42
C LEU A 13 -20.53 11.50 0.36
N SER A 14 -21.33 10.97 1.29
CA SER A 14 -22.75 11.34 1.44
C SER A 14 -22.86 12.56 2.36
N ILE A 15 -22.92 13.76 1.80
CA ILE A 15 -23.20 14.96 2.57
C ILE A 15 -24.71 15.07 2.79
N SER A 16 -25.12 14.90 4.04
CA SER A 16 -26.51 15.16 4.46
C SER A 16 -26.61 16.63 4.86
N SER A 17 -27.19 17.47 4.01
CA SER A 17 -27.50 18.84 4.43
C SER A 17 -28.76 18.81 5.33
N ALA A 18 -28.57 19.02 6.64
CA ALA A 18 -29.68 19.43 7.50
C ALA A 18 -30.04 20.87 7.11
N GLY A 19 -31.25 21.05 6.61
CA GLY A 19 -31.71 22.30 6.00
C GLY A 19 -31.43 23.53 6.85
N ILE A 20 -30.85 24.55 6.21
CA ILE A 20 -30.85 25.92 6.71
C ILE A 20 -32.32 26.33 6.89
N ALA A 21 -32.68 26.72 8.11
CA ALA A 21 -34.03 27.08 8.50
C ALA A 21 -34.50 28.35 7.76
N THR A 22 -35.12 28.17 6.60
CA THR A 22 -35.87 29.22 5.89
C THR A 22 -37.26 28.72 5.54
N GLY A 23 -38.13 28.57 6.54
CA GLY A 23 -39.61 28.69 6.44
C GLY A 23 -40.39 27.85 5.41
N ALA A 24 -39.75 27.02 4.60
CA ALA A 24 -40.35 26.17 3.58
C ALA A 24 -39.85 24.75 3.83
N SER A 25 -40.76 23.88 4.28
CA SER A 25 -40.48 22.46 4.48
C SER A 25 -40.17 21.78 3.14
N LEU A 26 -38.88 21.57 2.84
CA LEU A 26 -38.46 20.66 1.77
C LEU A 26 -38.69 19.21 2.24
N PRO A 27 -39.50 18.40 1.54
CA PRO A 27 -39.94 17.08 2.05
C PRO A 27 -38.96 15.94 1.74
N TYR A 28 -37.71 16.21 1.33
CA TYR A 28 -36.78 15.17 0.89
C TYR A 28 -35.35 15.46 1.33
N LEU A 29 -34.73 14.51 2.04
CA LEU A 29 -33.28 14.48 2.22
C LEU A 29 -32.67 14.13 0.86
N ALA A 30 -32.17 15.14 0.14
CA ALA A 30 -31.38 14.89 -1.05
C ALA A 30 -30.01 14.37 -0.64
N GLN A 31 -29.67 13.15 -1.03
CA GLN A 31 -28.33 12.59 -0.92
C GLN A 31 -27.57 12.88 -2.20
N VAL A 32 -26.38 13.48 -2.07
CA VAL A 32 -25.46 13.69 -3.18
C VAL A 32 -24.27 12.77 -2.96
N GLU A 33 -24.01 11.91 -3.95
CA GLU A 33 -22.84 11.03 -3.94
C GLU A 33 -21.67 11.78 -4.59
N LEU A 34 -20.62 12.03 -3.80
CA LEU A 34 -19.41 12.71 -4.25
C LEU A 34 -18.29 11.69 -4.41
N SER A 35 -17.58 11.73 -5.53
CA SER A 35 -16.39 10.92 -5.78
C SER A 35 -15.14 11.80 -5.78
N PHE A 36 -14.11 11.38 -5.05
CA PHE A 36 -12.79 12.03 -5.04
C PHE A 36 -11.74 11.12 -5.68
N PRO A 37 -10.80 11.66 -6.46
CA PRO A 37 -9.66 10.89 -6.95
C PRO A 37 -8.73 10.53 -5.78
N THR A 38 -7.96 9.46 -5.94
CA THR A 38 -6.89 9.06 -5.03
C THR A 38 -5.53 9.37 -5.64
N ASP A 39 -4.50 9.36 -4.80
CA ASP A 39 -3.11 9.38 -5.22
C ASP A 39 -2.66 8.03 -5.79
N SER A 40 -1.38 7.95 -6.20
CA SER A 40 -0.82 6.76 -6.87
C SER A 40 -0.84 5.49 -6.02
N ASP A 41 -0.90 5.61 -4.69
CA ASP A 41 -1.00 4.47 -3.77
C ASP A 41 -2.44 4.26 -3.25
N GLY A 42 -3.44 4.95 -3.81
CA GLY A 42 -4.85 4.78 -3.43
C GLY A 42 -5.30 5.59 -2.20
N PHE A 43 -4.51 6.57 -1.75
CA PHE A 43 -4.88 7.42 -0.61
C PHE A 43 -5.50 8.75 -1.08
N PHE A 44 -6.40 9.33 -0.28
CA PHE A 44 -6.95 10.67 -0.52
C PHE A 44 -6.84 11.56 0.71
N SER A 45 -6.80 12.86 0.49
CA SER A 45 -6.40 13.85 1.48
C SER A 45 -7.50 14.19 2.48
N ARG A 46 -7.07 14.47 3.70
CA ARG A 46 -7.85 14.99 4.83
C ARG A 46 -7.06 16.11 5.50
N GLU A 47 -7.74 17.07 6.08
CA GLU A 47 -7.11 18.17 6.80
C GLU A 47 -7.63 18.25 8.24
N CYS A 48 -6.72 18.51 9.18
CA CYS A 48 -7.10 18.75 10.57
C CYS A 48 -7.50 20.21 10.78
N PRO A 49 -8.71 20.51 11.30
CA PRO A 49 -9.17 21.88 11.51
C PRO A 49 -8.43 22.61 12.65
N SER A 50 -7.68 21.89 13.48
CA SER A 50 -6.96 22.47 14.61
C SER A 50 -5.52 22.85 14.27
N CYS A 51 -4.85 22.11 13.38
CA CYS A 51 -3.44 22.33 13.05
C CYS A 51 -3.17 22.57 11.57
N ASN A 52 -4.21 22.53 10.73
CA ASN A 52 -4.18 22.77 9.28
C ASN A 52 -3.15 21.89 8.55
N ARG A 53 -2.90 20.69 9.08
CA ARG A 53 -2.00 19.71 8.45
C ARG A 53 -2.81 18.67 7.71
N TYR A 54 -2.28 18.33 6.55
CA TYR A 54 -2.79 17.28 5.70
C TYR A 54 -2.31 15.91 6.20
N PHE A 55 -3.16 14.92 5.99
CA PHE A 55 -2.85 13.51 6.09
C PHE A 55 -3.74 12.77 5.09
N LYS A 56 -3.32 11.61 4.61
CA LYS A 56 -4.11 10.85 3.64
C LYS A 56 -4.51 9.50 4.18
N ILE A 57 -5.73 9.10 3.85
CA ILE A 57 -6.33 7.84 4.25
C ILE A 57 -6.73 7.01 3.03
N ILE A 58 -6.91 5.72 3.24
CA ILE A 58 -7.47 4.80 2.26
C ILE A 58 -8.86 4.40 2.75
N GLU A 59 -9.85 4.34 1.86
CA GLU A 59 -11.18 3.85 2.24
C GLU A 59 -11.32 2.35 2.00
N GLY A 60 -12.00 1.66 2.92
CA GLY A 60 -12.26 0.23 2.81
C GLY A 60 -11.08 -0.67 3.16
N GLU A 61 -9.93 -0.10 3.53
CA GLU A 61 -8.84 -0.81 4.20
C GLU A 61 -8.64 -0.25 5.60
N GLY A 62 -8.44 -1.12 6.60
CA GLY A 62 -8.21 -0.70 7.98
C GLY A 62 -9.42 -0.90 8.89
N SER A 63 -9.71 0.08 9.73
CA SER A 63 -10.80 0.06 10.70
C SER A 63 -12.09 0.58 10.07
N ASP A 64 -13.23 -0.07 10.35
CA ASP A 64 -14.57 0.42 9.94
C ASP A 64 -15.07 1.62 10.77
N GLU A 65 -14.22 2.12 11.68
CA GLU A 65 -14.56 3.20 12.60
C GLU A 65 -14.23 4.55 11.95
N PRO A 66 -15.00 5.61 12.23
CA PRO A 66 -14.71 6.92 11.68
C PRO A 66 -13.39 7.48 12.22
N ILE A 67 -12.80 8.39 11.44
CA ILE A 67 -11.67 9.19 11.90
C ILE A 67 -12.12 9.99 13.12
N SER A 68 -11.50 9.75 14.27
CA SER A 68 -11.80 10.45 15.52
C SER A 68 -10.68 11.38 15.99
N ALA A 69 -9.50 11.28 15.38
CA ALA A 69 -8.32 12.01 15.81
C ALA A 69 -7.38 12.43 14.67
N CYS A 70 -6.75 13.60 14.83
CA CYS A 70 -5.69 14.05 13.94
C CYS A 70 -4.39 13.29 14.20
N PRO A 71 -3.72 12.76 13.16
CA PRO A 71 -2.48 12.00 13.34
C PRO A 71 -1.26 12.83 13.73
N HIS A 72 -1.35 14.16 13.64
CA HIS A 72 -0.24 15.08 13.91
C HIS A 72 -0.32 15.72 15.29
N CYS A 73 -1.47 16.28 15.65
CA CYS A 73 -1.64 17.02 16.91
C CYS A 73 -2.54 16.31 17.94
N GLY A 74 -3.17 15.19 17.58
CA GLY A 74 -4.08 14.46 18.47
C GLY A 74 -5.43 15.14 18.71
N HIS A 75 -5.75 16.22 17.99
CA HIS A 75 -7.06 16.87 18.02
C HIS A 75 -8.18 15.85 17.78
N ARG A 76 -9.25 15.90 18.56
CA ARG A 76 -10.41 15.01 18.46
C ARG A 76 -11.55 15.66 17.69
N GLY A 77 -12.18 14.92 16.80
CA GLY A 77 -13.33 15.38 16.02
C GLY A 77 -13.92 14.26 15.17
N GLU A 78 -15.20 14.37 14.82
CA GLU A 78 -15.88 13.46 13.90
C GLU A 78 -16.34 14.29 12.69
N ASP A 79 -16.24 13.73 11.49
CA ASP A 79 -16.75 14.29 10.23
C ASP A 79 -16.27 15.71 9.85
N CYS A 80 -15.18 16.20 10.47
CA CYS A 80 -14.63 17.54 10.24
C CYS A 80 -13.27 17.53 9.51
N TRP A 81 -12.98 16.47 8.76
CA TRP A 81 -11.64 16.18 8.23
C TRP A 81 -11.45 16.54 6.75
N HIS A 82 -12.41 17.24 6.15
CA HIS A 82 -12.35 17.62 4.74
C HIS A 82 -11.36 18.75 4.50
N THR A 83 -10.67 18.73 3.37
CA THR A 83 -9.88 19.87 2.92
C THR A 83 -10.81 21.00 2.44
N PRO A 84 -10.36 22.26 2.45
CA PRO A 84 -11.11 23.38 1.89
C PRO A 84 -11.57 23.13 0.45
N GLU A 85 -10.71 22.56 -0.40
CA GLU A 85 -11.01 22.24 -1.80
C GLU A 85 -12.09 21.17 -1.91
N GLN A 86 -12.10 20.18 -1.02
CA GLN A 86 -13.16 19.17 -0.96
C GLN A 86 -14.49 19.78 -0.54
N ILE A 87 -14.49 20.70 0.42
CA ILE A 87 -15.69 21.42 0.87
C ILE A 87 -16.24 22.31 -0.26
N GLU A 88 -15.38 23.05 -0.95
CA GLU A 88 -15.76 23.91 -2.06
C GLU A 88 -16.36 23.10 -3.21
N TYR A 89 -15.71 22.00 -3.60
CA TYR A 89 -16.22 21.08 -4.61
C TYR A 89 -17.59 20.51 -4.21
N ALA A 90 -17.71 20.02 -2.98
CA ALA A 90 -18.95 19.49 -2.43
C ALA A 90 -20.10 20.51 -2.46
N GLN A 91 -19.84 21.75 -2.03
CA GLN A 91 -20.83 22.83 -2.05
C GLN A 91 -21.26 23.17 -3.48
N ALA A 92 -20.31 23.24 -4.42
CA ALA A 92 -20.61 23.51 -5.82
C ALA A 92 -21.48 22.41 -6.46
N VAL A 93 -21.17 21.14 -6.17
CA VAL A 93 -21.98 20.00 -6.65
C VAL A 93 -23.37 20.02 -5.99
N ALA A 94 -23.47 20.28 -4.69
CA ALA A 94 -24.76 20.37 -3.99
C ALA A 94 -25.65 21.51 -4.55
N LEU A 95 -25.08 22.68 -4.79
CA LEU A 95 -25.78 23.81 -5.41
C LEU A 95 -26.30 23.43 -6.81
N SER A 96 -25.47 22.79 -7.62
CA SER A 96 -25.86 22.43 -8.98
C SER A 96 -26.86 21.26 -9.05
N THR A 97 -26.73 20.27 -8.18
CA THR A 97 -27.53 19.03 -8.23
C THR A 97 -28.83 19.12 -7.43
N VAL A 98 -28.82 19.83 -6.30
CA VAL A 98 -29.98 19.91 -5.40
C VAL A 98 -30.72 21.24 -5.55
N VAL A 99 -30.00 22.37 -5.53
CA VAL A 99 -30.64 23.69 -5.48
C VAL A 99 -31.13 24.14 -6.86
N ALA A 100 -30.32 23.98 -7.91
CA ALA A 100 -30.69 24.45 -9.24
C ALA A 100 -32.02 23.84 -9.77
N PRO A 101 -32.29 22.53 -9.63
CA PRO A 101 -33.56 21.95 -10.07
C PRO A 101 -34.78 22.48 -9.32
N GLU A 102 -34.66 22.82 -8.03
CA GLU A 102 -35.76 23.38 -7.25
C GLU A 102 -36.07 24.83 -7.65
N ILE A 103 -35.04 25.63 -7.92
CA ILE A 103 -35.22 26.98 -8.48
C ILE A 103 -35.92 26.90 -9.85
N ASP A 104 -35.54 25.94 -10.69
CA ASP A 104 -36.18 25.73 -11.99
C ASP A 104 -37.62 25.23 -11.88
N ARG A 105 -37.96 24.43 -10.86
CA ARG A 105 -39.35 24.06 -10.56
C ARG A 105 -40.16 25.27 -10.09
N LEU A 106 -39.62 26.07 -9.17
CA LEU A 106 -40.26 27.29 -8.67
C LEU A 106 -40.51 28.29 -9.81
N LYS A 107 -39.54 28.46 -10.71
CA LYS A 107 -39.67 29.30 -11.90
C LYS A 107 -40.84 28.84 -12.79
N ARG A 108 -40.95 27.53 -13.02
CA ARG A 108 -42.07 26.94 -13.79
C ARG A 108 -43.42 27.16 -13.11
N SER A 109 -43.52 26.96 -11.80
CA SER A 109 -44.79 27.14 -11.06
C SER A 109 -45.27 28.59 -11.04
N LEU A 110 -44.34 29.55 -10.95
CA LEU A 110 -44.67 30.98 -11.02
C LEU A 110 -45.06 31.43 -12.43
N SER A 111 -44.47 30.84 -13.47
CA SER A 111 -44.80 31.17 -14.87
C SER A 111 -46.15 30.63 -15.35
N GLY A 112 -46.75 29.67 -14.64
CA GLY A 112 -48.01 29.02 -15.02
C GLY A 112 -49.28 29.61 -14.38
N SER A 113 -49.15 30.51 -13.40
CA SER A 113 -50.29 31.06 -12.65
C SER A 113 -50.31 32.59 -12.74
N GLY A 114 -51.04 33.15 -13.71
CA GLY A 114 -51.10 34.61 -13.84
C GLY A 114 -51.91 35.14 -15.01
N GLY A 115 -53.22 34.90 -15.00
CA GLY A 115 -54.14 35.85 -15.63
C GLY A 115 -54.16 37.14 -14.81
N GLY A 116 -53.20 38.06 -15.02
CA GLY A 116 -53.21 39.38 -14.37
C GLY A 116 -51.84 40.05 -14.16
N LEU A 117 -51.56 41.06 -14.99
CA LEU A 117 -50.78 42.30 -14.81
C LEU A 117 -49.37 42.35 -14.14
N PHE A 118 -48.77 41.26 -13.63
CA PHE A 118 -47.38 41.30 -13.14
C PHE A 118 -46.52 40.16 -13.72
N LYS A 119 -45.41 40.52 -14.39
CA LYS A 119 -44.42 39.59 -14.94
C LYS A 119 -43.22 39.51 -14.01
N VAL A 120 -43.10 38.41 -13.26
CA VAL A 120 -41.93 38.14 -12.41
C VAL A 120 -40.95 37.26 -13.21
N THR A 121 -39.76 37.79 -13.47
CA THR A 121 -38.67 37.04 -14.13
C THR A 121 -37.66 36.62 -13.07
N VAL A 122 -37.51 35.31 -12.87
CA VAL A 122 -36.44 34.74 -12.03
C VAL A 122 -35.32 34.28 -12.97
N GLU A 123 -34.17 34.94 -12.87
CA GLU A 123 -32.93 34.53 -13.53
C GLU A 123 -32.12 33.66 -12.56
N ASN A 124 -31.64 32.52 -13.05
CA ASN A 124 -30.81 31.61 -12.28
C ASN A 124 -29.42 31.57 -12.92
N SER A 125 -28.38 31.90 -12.13
CA SER A 125 -26.99 31.93 -12.56
C SER A 125 -26.11 31.02 -11.69
N ILE A 126 -26.59 29.80 -11.39
CA ILE A 126 -25.77 28.80 -10.70
C ILE A 126 -24.69 28.27 -11.67
N PRO A 127 -23.40 28.44 -11.35
CA PRO A 127 -22.31 27.94 -12.18
C PRO A 127 -22.24 26.41 -12.11
N ARG A 128 -21.70 25.78 -13.17
CA ARG A 128 -21.41 24.34 -13.16
C ARG A 128 -20.31 24.05 -12.13
N PRO A 129 -20.37 22.90 -11.44
CA PRO A 129 -19.33 22.55 -10.48
C PRO A 129 -17.97 22.39 -11.19
N PRO A 130 -16.87 22.81 -10.55
CA PRO A 130 -15.52 22.54 -11.06
C PRO A 130 -15.24 21.03 -11.07
N PRO A 131 -14.19 20.55 -11.77
CA PRO A 131 -13.74 19.16 -11.63
C PRO A 131 -13.33 18.87 -10.17
N PRO A 132 -13.39 17.59 -9.73
CA PRO A 132 -12.95 17.23 -8.39
C PRO A 132 -11.48 17.59 -8.18
N PRO A 133 -11.08 17.99 -6.96
CA PRO A 133 -9.71 18.35 -6.67
C PRO A 133 -8.78 17.15 -6.93
N LEU A 134 -7.69 17.39 -7.64
CA LEU A 134 -6.69 16.35 -7.94
C LEU A 134 -5.83 16.07 -6.71
N GLU A 135 -5.52 14.80 -6.50
CA GLU A 135 -4.53 14.38 -5.50
C GLU A 135 -3.11 14.53 -6.04
N VAL A 136 -2.21 15.06 -5.20
CA VAL A 136 -0.78 15.20 -5.52
C VAL A 136 0.02 14.19 -4.71
N ASP A 137 0.97 13.50 -5.35
CA ASP A 137 1.90 12.59 -4.67
C ASP A 137 2.96 13.40 -3.89
N GLU A 138 2.59 13.79 -2.67
CA GLU A 138 3.51 14.43 -1.71
C GLU A 138 4.35 13.38 -0.95
N PRO A 139 5.58 13.71 -0.51
CA PRO A 139 6.49 12.79 0.14
C PRO A 139 6.08 12.48 1.60
N TYR A 140 4.95 11.81 1.78
CA TYR A 140 4.47 11.31 3.06
C TYR A 140 5.01 9.90 3.35
N ASP A 141 5.09 9.58 4.63
CA ASP A 141 5.38 8.23 5.09
C ASP A 141 4.08 7.43 5.24
N ILE A 142 4.06 6.19 4.76
CA ILE A 142 2.99 5.23 5.06
C ILE A 142 3.23 4.65 6.46
N VAL A 143 2.31 4.91 7.38
CA VAL A 143 2.39 4.49 8.78
C VAL A 143 1.19 3.63 9.13
N ARG A 144 1.44 2.44 9.70
CA ARG A 144 0.40 1.54 10.22
C ARG A 144 0.30 1.63 11.74
N PHE A 145 -0.84 2.12 12.23
CA PHE A 145 -1.20 2.17 13.65
C PHE A 145 -1.71 0.82 14.13
N ARG A 146 -0.86 0.07 14.85
CA ARG A 146 -1.18 -1.30 15.29
C ARG A 146 -2.36 -1.40 16.26
N CYS A 147 -2.72 -0.33 16.97
CA CYS A 147 -3.81 -0.34 17.95
C CYS A 147 -5.20 -0.51 17.32
N CYS A 148 -5.41 0.04 16.12
CA CYS A 148 -6.67 -0.04 15.37
C CYS A 148 -6.49 -0.71 14.01
N ASN A 149 -5.27 -1.22 13.73
CA ASN A 149 -4.91 -1.78 12.46
C ASN A 149 -5.12 -0.83 11.27
N GLU A 150 -4.85 0.46 11.48
CA GLU A 150 -5.15 1.51 10.51
C GLU A 150 -3.90 1.98 9.75
N THR A 151 -4.00 2.26 8.45
CA THR A 151 -2.88 2.71 7.63
C THR A 151 -3.11 4.11 7.11
N VAL A 152 -2.14 5.00 7.32
CA VAL A 152 -2.27 6.44 7.04
C VAL A 152 -0.98 6.94 6.39
N LYS A 153 -1.10 7.79 5.37
CA LYS A 153 0.01 8.60 4.86
C LYS A 153 0.10 9.91 5.63
N LEU A 154 1.23 10.14 6.28
CA LEU A 154 1.44 11.32 7.11
C LEU A 154 2.90 11.74 7.13
N HIS A 155 3.15 12.98 7.54
CA HIS A 155 4.50 13.42 7.91
C HIS A 155 4.86 12.90 9.31
N ARG A 156 5.95 12.15 9.42
CA ARG A 156 6.42 11.62 10.71
C ARG A 156 6.90 12.74 11.63
N LEU A 157 6.31 12.81 12.81
CA LEU A 157 6.73 13.68 13.91
C LEU A 157 7.33 12.85 15.04
N GLU A 158 7.88 13.48 16.06
CA GLU A 158 8.38 12.78 17.25
C GLU A 158 7.32 11.86 17.88
N THR A 159 6.06 12.32 17.84
CA THR A 159 4.87 11.58 18.22
C THR A 159 3.80 11.81 17.18
N ASN A 160 3.21 10.73 16.68
CA ASN A 160 1.98 10.77 15.88
C ASN A 160 0.86 10.09 16.66
N PHE A 161 -0.39 10.24 16.22
CA PHE A 161 -1.55 9.69 16.91
C PHE A 161 -2.36 8.80 15.98
N CYS A 162 -2.87 7.68 16.47
CA CYS A 162 -3.75 6.84 15.67
C CYS A 162 -5.03 7.61 15.32
N ILE A 163 -5.41 7.63 14.05
CA ILE A 163 -6.57 8.39 13.57
C ILE A 163 -7.92 7.88 14.10
N ILE A 164 -7.97 6.63 14.56
CA ILE A 164 -9.19 5.96 15.05
C ILE A 164 -9.34 6.08 16.57
N CYS A 165 -8.31 5.70 17.34
CA CYS A 165 -8.40 5.73 18.81
C CYS A 165 -7.67 6.91 19.46
N GLY A 166 -6.91 7.69 18.70
CA GLY A 166 -6.09 8.82 19.19
C GLY A 166 -4.95 8.43 20.11
N LYS A 167 -4.57 7.15 20.18
CA LYS A 167 -3.43 6.69 20.97
C LYS A 167 -2.14 7.28 20.40
N ALA A 168 -1.33 7.87 21.28
CA ALA A 168 -0.01 8.39 20.93
C ALA A 168 0.94 7.25 20.52
N TYR A 169 1.74 7.52 19.50
CA TYR A 169 2.71 6.62 18.91
C TYR A 169 4.03 7.37 18.82
N GLU A 170 4.95 7.05 19.73
CA GLU A 170 6.30 7.61 19.72
C GLU A 170 7.09 7.01 18.54
N MET A 171 7.43 7.88 17.60
CA MET A 171 8.20 7.53 16.40
C MET A 171 9.71 7.57 16.64
N LYS A 172 10.13 7.93 17.86
CA LYS A 172 11.53 8.30 18.14
C LYS A 172 12.57 7.19 17.98
N HIS A 173 12.26 5.89 18.03
CA HIS A 173 13.33 4.88 18.16
C HIS A 173 13.14 3.51 17.46
N SER A 174 12.03 3.18 16.76
CA SER A 174 11.86 1.81 16.21
C SER A 174 11.51 1.66 14.74
N ASP A 175 11.75 2.68 13.92
CA ASP A 175 11.71 2.49 12.47
C ASP A 175 13.07 2.13 11.88
N SER A 176 14.12 2.11 12.71
CA SER A 176 15.42 1.67 12.25
C SER A 176 15.38 0.18 11.94
N LYS A 177 15.46 -0.14 10.65
CA LYS A 177 15.67 -1.50 10.15
C LYS A 177 17.09 -2.01 10.44
N ARG A 178 17.86 -1.31 11.29
CA ARG A 178 19.23 -1.67 11.60
C ARG A 178 19.32 -2.86 12.54
N ILE A 179 20.26 -3.73 12.22
CA ILE A 179 20.58 -4.94 12.97
C ILE A 179 22.09 -4.89 13.24
N PHE A 180 22.49 -4.85 14.50
CA PHE A 180 23.89 -4.86 14.89
C PHE A 180 24.44 -6.28 14.79
N LEU A 181 25.53 -6.50 14.03
CA LEU A 181 26.16 -7.82 13.86
C LEU A 181 27.47 -7.89 14.69
N SER A 182 27.38 -8.34 15.94
CA SER A 182 28.53 -8.49 16.83
C SER A 182 29.27 -9.80 16.54
N HIS A 183 30.56 -9.68 16.24
CA HIS A 183 31.43 -10.78 15.82
C HIS A 183 32.89 -10.44 16.09
N LYS A 184 33.77 -11.44 16.09
CA LYS A 184 35.22 -11.20 16.09
C LYS A 184 35.72 -10.95 14.68
N GLY A 185 36.74 -10.11 14.54
CA GLY A 185 37.29 -9.74 13.21
C GLY A 185 37.73 -10.93 12.36
N VAL A 186 38.16 -12.05 12.97
CA VAL A 186 38.52 -13.28 12.23
C VAL A 186 37.30 -13.94 11.55
N ASP A 187 36.09 -13.69 12.04
CA ASP A 187 34.84 -14.25 11.53
C ASP A 187 34.14 -13.31 10.52
N LYS A 188 34.76 -12.15 10.22
CA LYS A 188 34.16 -11.08 9.39
C LYS A 188 33.69 -11.60 8.03
N ALA A 189 34.45 -12.49 7.40
CA ALA A 189 34.08 -13.06 6.10
C ALA A 189 32.74 -13.81 6.14
N GLN A 190 32.49 -14.59 7.19
CA GLN A 190 31.22 -15.29 7.38
C GLN A 190 30.08 -14.29 7.61
N VAL A 191 30.31 -13.30 8.46
CA VAL A 191 29.28 -12.33 8.86
C VAL A 191 28.88 -11.39 7.70
N ILE A 192 29.80 -11.11 6.77
CA ILE A 192 29.49 -10.38 5.53
C ILE A 192 28.41 -11.10 4.69
N ASN A 193 28.40 -12.43 4.65
CA ASN A 193 27.34 -13.18 3.93
C ASN A 193 25.97 -12.94 4.56
N PHE A 194 25.90 -12.90 5.91
CA PHE A 194 24.68 -12.56 6.62
C PHE A 194 24.26 -11.11 6.37
N LYS A 195 25.20 -10.16 6.40
CA LYS A 195 24.96 -8.75 6.07
C LYS A 195 24.30 -8.60 4.71
N GLN A 196 24.91 -9.12 3.65
CA GLN A 196 24.39 -9.02 2.27
C GLN A 196 23.01 -9.66 2.11
N THR A 197 22.79 -10.79 2.79
CA THR A 197 21.49 -11.48 2.73
C THR A 197 20.40 -10.68 3.45
N LEU A 198 20.70 -10.12 4.63
CA LEU A 198 19.76 -9.28 5.36
C LEU A 198 19.46 -7.95 4.63
N GLU A 199 20.45 -7.36 3.96
CA GLU A 199 20.25 -6.21 3.07
C GLU A 199 19.27 -6.54 1.93
N SER A 200 19.42 -7.72 1.32
CA SER A 200 18.51 -8.21 0.27
C SER A 200 17.07 -8.43 0.77
N LEU A 201 16.89 -8.63 2.08
CA LEU A 201 15.58 -8.73 2.73
C LEU A 201 15.02 -7.35 3.17
N GLY A 202 15.75 -6.27 2.89
CA GLY A 202 15.34 -4.90 3.21
C GLY A 202 15.74 -4.41 4.60
N PHE A 203 16.62 -5.11 5.31
CA PHE A 203 17.21 -4.64 6.56
C PHE A 203 18.42 -3.73 6.31
N ALA A 204 18.91 -3.07 7.35
CA ALA A 204 20.10 -2.21 7.32
C ALA A 204 21.18 -2.71 8.31
N PRO A 205 21.79 -3.88 8.09
CA PRO A 205 22.74 -4.45 9.05
C PRO A 205 23.96 -3.55 9.24
N TRP A 206 24.44 -3.49 10.48
CA TRP A 206 25.57 -2.68 10.90
C TRP A 206 26.74 -3.58 11.30
N LEU A 207 27.95 -3.27 10.81
CA LEU A 207 29.17 -4.03 11.03
C LEU A 207 30.37 -3.08 11.23
N ASP A 208 31.23 -3.43 12.18
CA ASP A 208 32.10 -2.54 12.97
C ASP A 208 33.32 -1.86 12.28
N GLU A 209 33.30 -1.62 10.97
CA GLU A 209 34.37 -0.88 10.29
C GLU A 209 33.89 0.02 9.14
N ASP A 210 32.79 -0.34 8.47
CA ASP A 210 32.35 0.37 7.25
C ASP A 210 31.53 1.65 7.56
N ALA A 211 31.04 1.80 8.79
CA ALA A 211 30.08 2.85 9.17
C ALA A 211 30.70 4.04 9.93
N MET A 212 32.01 4.02 10.21
CA MET A 212 32.69 5.02 11.03
C MET A 212 33.81 5.74 10.28
N PRO A 213 33.83 7.09 10.26
CA PRO A 213 34.98 7.85 9.76
C PRO A 213 36.24 7.60 10.61
N ALA A 214 37.40 7.60 9.96
CA ALA A 214 38.70 7.53 10.64
C ALA A 214 38.82 8.61 11.72
N GLY A 215 39.20 8.23 12.94
CA GLY A 215 39.31 9.11 14.11
C GLY A 215 38.11 9.08 15.07
N THR A 216 37.04 8.34 14.76
CA THR A 216 35.95 8.09 15.73
C THR A 216 36.41 7.13 16.84
N PRO A 217 36.25 7.45 18.13
CA PRO A 217 36.52 6.50 19.20
C PRO A 217 35.64 5.25 19.03
N LEU A 218 36.27 4.08 18.87
CA LEU A 218 35.63 2.80 18.54
C LEU A 218 34.43 2.50 19.47
N GLU A 219 34.63 2.67 20.77
CA GLU A 219 33.61 2.44 21.80
C GLU A 219 32.35 3.32 21.60
N ARG A 220 32.53 4.60 21.25
CA ARG A 220 31.40 5.53 21.05
C ARG A 220 30.59 5.16 19.80
N GLY A 221 31.25 4.64 18.78
CA GLY A 221 30.59 4.20 17.55
C GLY A 221 29.78 2.92 17.72
N ILE A 222 30.33 1.94 18.46
CA ILE A 222 29.64 0.69 18.83
C ILE A 222 28.36 0.99 19.62
N LEU A 223 28.45 1.85 20.64
CA LEU A 223 27.30 2.27 21.45
C LEU A 223 26.22 2.87 20.56
N LYS A 224 26.58 3.86 19.73
CA LYS A 224 25.61 4.49 18.82
C LYS A 224 25.01 3.51 17.81
N GLY A 225 25.82 2.59 17.26
CA GLY A 225 25.36 1.58 16.32
C GLY A 225 24.28 0.68 16.92
N MET A 226 24.44 0.28 18.18
CA MET A 226 23.48 -0.56 18.87
C MET A 226 22.28 0.26 19.43
N GLU A 227 22.46 1.55 19.75
CA GLU A 227 21.37 2.51 20.02
C GLU A 227 20.46 2.67 18.80
N ASP A 228 21.04 2.77 17.61
CA ASP A 228 20.29 2.93 16.37
C ASP A 228 19.68 1.61 15.88
N SER A 229 19.92 0.47 16.55
CA SER A 229 19.48 -0.85 16.10
C SER A 229 18.20 -1.33 16.78
N CYS A 230 17.41 -2.12 16.05
CA CYS A 230 16.25 -2.86 16.56
C CYS A 230 16.60 -4.29 17.03
N ALA A 231 17.82 -4.74 16.77
CA ALA A 231 18.33 -6.01 17.24
C ALA A 231 19.85 -6.03 17.26
N VAL A 232 20.40 -6.93 18.06
CA VAL A 232 21.80 -7.34 18.00
C VAL A 232 21.87 -8.86 17.81
N VAL A 233 22.74 -9.29 16.89
CA VAL A 233 23.07 -10.68 16.64
C VAL A 233 24.51 -10.92 17.09
N PHE A 234 24.69 -11.82 18.06
CA PHE A 234 25.99 -12.28 18.53
C PHE A 234 26.38 -13.58 17.82
N PHE A 235 27.44 -13.52 17.02
CA PHE A 235 28.03 -14.68 16.33
C PHE A 235 29.09 -15.32 17.25
N ILE A 236 28.66 -16.27 18.08
CA ILE A 236 29.49 -16.89 19.13
C ILE A 236 30.22 -18.11 18.55
N THR A 237 31.40 -17.86 17.98
CA THR A 237 32.36 -18.85 17.47
C THR A 237 33.38 -19.25 18.56
N PRO A 238 34.21 -20.29 18.37
CA PRO A 238 35.29 -20.60 19.32
C PRO A 238 36.37 -19.51 19.47
N SER A 239 36.47 -18.59 18.51
CA SER A 239 37.28 -17.35 18.55
C SER A 239 36.59 -16.22 19.31
N PHE A 240 35.28 -16.30 19.56
CA PHE A 240 34.48 -15.32 20.29
C PHE A 240 34.76 -15.36 21.79
N LYS A 241 35.95 -14.85 22.16
CA LYS A 241 36.45 -14.82 23.54
C LYS A 241 36.59 -13.40 24.03
N ASP A 242 36.49 -13.26 25.36
CA ASP A 242 36.61 -11.98 26.02
C ASP A 242 38.04 -11.44 25.94
N GLU A 243 38.16 -10.24 25.38
CA GLU A 243 39.41 -9.47 25.25
C GLU A 243 39.18 -8.03 25.73
N GLY A 244 38.26 -7.84 26.69
CA GLY A 244 38.02 -6.57 27.38
C GLY A 244 36.89 -5.70 26.80
N PHE A 245 36.47 -5.92 25.56
CA PHE A 245 35.38 -5.17 24.91
C PHE A 245 34.05 -5.93 24.86
N LEU A 246 34.10 -7.26 24.89
CA LEU A 246 32.94 -8.11 24.64
C LEU A 246 31.90 -8.00 25.78
N GLU A 247 32.36 -7.97 27.03
CA GLU A 247 31.48 -7.80 28.18
C GLU A 247 30.73 -6.45 28.11
N THR A 248 31.42 -5.39 27.69
CA THR A 248 30.84 -4.05 27.53
C THR A 248 29.76 -4.03 26.44
N GLU A 249 30.01 -4.65 25.28
CA GLU A 249 29.01 -4.79 24.20
C GLU A 249 27.75 -5.52 24.68
N ILE A 250 27.92 -6.62 25.40
CA ILE A 250 26.78 -7.40 25.92
C ILE A 250 26.01 -6.60 26.97
N ASN A 251 26.69 -5.91 27.86
CA ASN A 251 26.05 -5.03 28.85
C ASN A 251 25.24 -3.93 28.17
N TYR A 252 25.77 -3.35 27.09
CA TYR A 252 25.04 -2.35 26.31
C TYR A 252 23.81 -2.95 25.62
N ALA A 253 23.92 -4.14 25.04
CA ALA A 253 22.77 -4.85 24.48
C ALA A 253 21.66 -5.07 25.52
N ILE A 254 22.04 -5.48 26.74
CA ILE A 254 21.10 -5.67 27.85
C ILE A 254 20.46 -4.33 28.25
N GLN A 255 21.22 -3.24 28.26
CA GLN A 255 20.67 -1.89 28.51
C GLN A 255 19.64 -1.51 27.44
N GLN A 256 19.95 -1.72 26.16
CA GLN A 256 19.02 -1.48 25.05
C GLN A 256 17.77 -2.36 25.15
N LYS A 257 17.91 -3.63 25.53
CA LYS A 257 16.78 -4.53 25.77
C LYS A 257 15.88 -4.03 26.91
N ARG A 258 16.47 -3.54 28.01
CA ARG A 258 15.70 -2.96 29.13
C ARG A 258 14.98 -1.67 28.73
N ALA A 259 15.64 -0.81 27.94
CA ALA A 259 15.07 0.47 27.50
C ALA A 259 13.96 0.31 26.44
N LYS A 260 14.16 -0.58 25.46
CA LYS A 260 13.27 -0.74 24.29
C LYS A 260 12.26 -1.89 24.42
N GLY A 261 12.40 -2.76 25.42
CA GLY A 261 11.49 -3.89 25.66
C GLY A 261 11.40 -4.84 24.45
N GLU A 262 10.18 -5.10 23.98
CA GLU A 262 9.91 -5.97 22.82
C GLU A 262 10.36 -5.38 21.48
N ARG A 263 10.75 -4.10 21.43
CA ARG A 263 11.25 -3.42 20.22
C ARG A 263 12.75 -3.63 19.99
N PHE A 264 13.43 -4.36 20.88
CA PHE A 264 14.84 -4.74 20.73
C PHE A 264 15.04 -6.24 20.95
N ALA A 265 15.68 -6.92 20.00
CA ALA A 265 16.00 -8.35 20.12
C ALA A 265 17.49 -8.56 20.43
N ILE A 266 17.78 -9.47 21.36
CA ILE A 266 19.11 -10.02 21.58
C ILE A 266 19.10 -11.43 21.03
N ILE A 267 19.91 -11.69 20.00
CA ILE A 267 19.94 -12.95 19.27
C ILE A 267 21.34 -13.56 19.45
N ALA A 268 21.43 -14.71 20.11
CA ALA A 268 22.69 -15.41 20.35
C ALA A 268 22.76 -16.69 19.51
N LEU A 269 23.77 -16.77 18.64
CA LEU A 269 24.00 -17.91 17.74
C LEU A 269 25.35 -18.54 18.05
N GLN A 270 25.32 -19.80 18.50
CA GLN A 270 26.50 -20.59 18.84
C GLN A 270 26.96 -21.40 17.63
N PHE A 271 28.14 -21.11 17.13
CA PHE A 271 28.73 -21.85 16.02
C PHE A 271 29.67 -22.93 16.53
N VAL A 272 29.72 -24.03 15.78
CA VAL A 272 30.62 -25.15 16.01
C VAL A 272 31.53 -25.28 14.81
N GLU A 273 32.83 -25.29 15.06
CA GLU A 273 33.84 -25.52 14.02
C GLU A 273 33.80 -26.96 13.51
N ALA A 274 34.42 -27.21 12.35
CA ALA A 274 34.63 -28.55 11.82
C ALA A 274 35.37 -29.48 12.80
N SER A 275 36.16 -28.92 13.72
CA SER A 275 36.85 -29.61 14.80
C SER A 275 35.91 -30.17 15.89
N GLY A 276 34.61 -29.83 15.84
CA GLY A 276 33.61 -30.16 16.86
C GLY A 276 33.63 -29.19 18.05
N LYS A 277 34.50 -28.18 18.04
CA LYS A 277 34.60 -27.18 19.10
C LYS A 277 33.51 -26.12 18.95
N ALA A 278 32.69 -25.94 19.99
CA ALA A 278 31.66 -24.91 20.04
C ALA A 278 32.19 -23.60 20.65
N GLY A 279 31.63 -22.47 20.21
CA GLY A 279 31.84 -21.19 20.89
C GLY A 279 31.33 -21.22 22.33
N GLU A 280 32.03 -20.60 23.26
CA GLU A 280 31.61 -20.53 24.65
C GLU A 280 30.58 -19.41 24.84
N ILE A 281 29.39 -19.73 25.36
CA ILE A 281 28.37 -18.71 25.62
C ILE A 281 28.78 -17.86 26.83
N PRO A 282 28.94 -16.53 26.66
CA PRO A 282 29.24 -15.63 27.77
C PRO A 282 28.19 -15.71 28.89
N ALA A 283 28.61 -15.59 30.15
CA ALA A 283 27.74 -15.74 31.31
C ALA A 283 26.51 -14.82 31.25
N LEU A 284 26.69 -13.57 30.81
CA LEU A 284 25.63 -12.57 30.65
C LEU A 284 24.59 -12.94 29.59
N LEU A 285 24.94 -13.78 28.61
CA LEU A 285 24.01 -14.25 27.57
C LEU A 285 23.29 -15.55 27.96
N LYS A 286 23.73 -16.27 29.00
CA LYS A 286 23.10 -17.53 29.44
C LYS A 286 21.67 -17.34 29.97
N THR A 287 21.27 -16.11 30.31
CA THR A 287 19.89 -15.79 30.69
C THR A 287 18.95 -15.69 29.49
N TYR A 288 19.47 -15.68 28.26
CA TYR A 288 18.71 -15.65 27.03
C TYR A 288 18.73 -17.03 26.36
N VAL A 289 17.70 -17.35 25.58
CA VAL A 289 17.72 -18.55 24.73
C VAL A 289 18.69 -18.31 23.58
N TRP A 290 19.68 -19.17 23.44
CA TRP A 290 20.56 -19.20 22.27
C TRP A 290 20.23 -20.37 21.35
N LYS A 291 20.69 -20.31 20.12
CA LYS A 291 20.56 -21.37 19.12
C LYS A 291 21.92 -21.84 18.66
N GLN A 292 22.04 -23.13 18.35
CA GLN A 292 23.24 -23.73 17.78
C GLN A 292 22.92 -24.19 16.36
N PRO A 293 22.90 -23.27 15.37
CA PRO A 293 22.53 -23.61 14.00
C PRO A 293 23.55 -24.56 13.37
N LYS A 294 23.07 -25.54 12.60
CA LYS A 294 23.89 -26.52 11.87
C LYS A 294 24.33 -26.01 10.50
N SER A 295 23.75 -24.91 10.03
CA SER A 295 24.03 -24.29 8.74
C SER A 295 23.78 -22.79 8.79
N GLU A 296 24.36 -22.05 7.85
CA GLU A 296 24.14 -20.60 7.72
C GLU A 296 22.68 -20.27 7.42
N LEU A 297 21.97 -21.13 6.68
CA LEU A 297 20.54 -20.96 6.41
C LEU A 297 19.70 -21.12 7.68
N GLU A 298 20.04 -22.08 8.54
CA GLU A 298 19.37 -22.24 9.83
C GLU A 298 19.64 -21.03 10.73
N ALA A 299 20.89 -20.53 10.76
CA ALA A 299 21.26 -19.32 11.47
C ALA A 299 20.42 -18.11 10.99
N LEU A 300 20.33 -17.90 9.67
CA LEU A 300 19.53 -16.83 9.07
C LEU A 300 18.05 -16.93 9.45
N ARG A 301 17.48 -18.14 9.42
CA ARG A 301 16.09 -18.38 9.81
C ARG A 301 15.85 -18.02 11.27
N GLU A 302 16.76 -18.37 12.17
CA GLU A 302 16.65 -17.99 13.58
C GLU A 302 16.78 -16.47 13.77
N ILE A 303 17.64 -15.79 12.99
CA ILE A 303 17.72 -14.32 12.99
C ILE A 303 16.36 -13.74 12.57
N VAL A 304 15.88 -14.05 11.36
CA VAL A 304 14.63 -13.50 10.82
C VAL A 304 13.43 -13.78 11.74
N ARG A 305 13.39 -14.98 12.34
CA ARG A 305 12.35 -15.35 13.31
C ARG A 305 12.38 -14.52 14.59
N ALA A 306 13.55 -14.11 15.05
CA ALA A 306 13.73 -13.40 16.31
C ALA A 306 13.65 -11.87 16.18
N LEU A 307 13.71 -11.33 14.95
CA LEU A 307 13.61 -9.88 14.72
C LEU A 307 12.21 -9.33 15.06
N PRO A 308 12.12 -8.11 15.63
CA PRO A 308 10.83 -7.46 15.92
C PRO A 308 10.17 -6.84 14.68
N LEU A 309 10.79 -6.99 13.50
CA LEU A 309 10.36 -6.45 12.21
C LEU A 309 10.00 -7.59 11.25
N SER A 310 8.93 -7.41 10.48
CA SER A 310 8.55 -8.33 9.41
C SER A 310 9.25 -7.98 8.11
N VAL A 311 9.73 -8.99 7.38
CA VAL A 311 10.09 -8.85 5.96
C VAL A 311 8.81 -8.54 5.18
N GLY A 312 8.88 -7.64 4.21
CA GLY A 312 7.73 -7.25 3.38
C GLY A 312 7.12 -8.42 2.61
N THR A 313 5.95 -8.20 2.00
CA THR A 313 5.33 -9.17 1.09
C THR A 313 6.24 -9.42 -0.12
N ALA A 314 6.32 -10.68 -0.56
CA ALA A 314 7.07 -11.02 -1.76
C ALA A 314 6.37 -10.41 -2.97
N ASP A 315 7.03 -9.42 -3.59
CA ASP A 315 6.51 -8.70 -4.74
C ASP A 315 7.59 -8.57 -5.85
N TRP A 316 7.18 -8.10 -7.02
CA TRP A 316 8.05 -7.89 -8.17
C TRP A 316 9.12 -6.84 -7.86
N ARG A 317 10.39 -7.21 -8.04
CA ARG A 317 11.52 -6.31 -7.87
C ARG A 317 11.66 -5.40 -9.09
N GLU A 318 11.57 -4.09 -8.88
CA GLU A 318 11.84 -3.11 -9.94
C GLU A 318 13.30 -3.18 -10.41
N GLY A 319 13.53 -2.95 -11.70
CA GLY A 319 14.89 -2.87 -12.27
C GLY A 319 15.60 -4.21 -12.50
N ILE A 320 14.99 -5.35 -12.19
CA ILE A 320 15.53 -6.67 -12.54
C ILE A 320 14.89 -7.16 -13.84
N ASP A 321 15.55 -6.85 -14.96
CA ASP A 321 15.19 -7.35 -16.27
C ASP A 321 15.89 -8.69 -16.56
N GLY A 322 15.13 -9.74 -16.91
CA GLY A 322 15.68 -10.95 -17.54
C GLY A 322 15.99 -12.17 -16.66
N VAL A 323 15.56 -12.22 -15.39
CA VAL A 323 15.83 -13.37 -14.49
C VAL A 323 14.90 -14.57 -14.74
N VAL A 324 13.80 -14.36 -15.46
CA VAL A 324 13.13 -15.40 -16.24
C VAL A 324 12.77 -14.75 -17.56
N ALA A 325 13.18 -15.33 -18.68
CA ALA A 325 12.76 -14.90 -20.00
C ALA A 325 11.24 -15.16 -20.16
N THR A 326 10.42 -14.32 -19.56
CA THR A 326 9.10 -14.05 -20.13
C THR A 326 9.40 -13.28 -21.40
N PRO A 327 9.13 -13.80 -22.61
CA PRO A 327 9.61 -13.19 -23.84
C PRO A 327 9.11 -11.75 -23.87
N LYS A 328 10.00 -10.77 -23.71
CA LYS A 328 9.71 -9.36 -23.98
C LYS A 328 9.61 -9.21 -25.50
N ILE A 329 8.56 -9.77 -26.11
CA ILE A 329 7.99 -9.16 -27.30
C ILE A 329 7.38 -7.86 -26.79
N LYS A 330 8.19 -6.80 -26.79
CA LYS A 330 7.67 -5.43 -26.83
C LYS A 330 6.84 -5.38 -28.10
N SER A 331 5.52 -5.35 -27.98
CA SER A 331 4.72 -4.79 -29.06
C SER A 331 5.18 -3.33 -29.19
N THR A 332 5.80 -3.01 -30.30
CA THR A 332 6.20 -1.64 -30.66
C THR A 332 5.02 -0.82 -31.18
N VAL A 333 3.80 -1.37 -31.13
CA VAL A 333 2.60 -0.66 -31.55
C VAL A 333 1.95 -0.05 -30.30
N ALA A 334 1.88 1.28 -30.26
CA ALA A 334 1.17 2.02 -29.22
C ALA A 334 -0.28 1.52 -29.06
N GLU A 335 -0.87 0.99 -30.13
CA GLU A 335 -2.22 0.42 -30.17
C GLU A 335 -2.29 -1.09 -29.89
N LEU A 336 -3.39 -1.51 -29.26
CA LEU A 336 -3.77 -2.91 -29.06
C LEU A 336 -3.97 -3.65 -30.40
N SER A 337 -3.66 -4.95 -30.43
CA SER A 337 -4.00 -5.79 -31.59
C SER A 337 -5.52 -5.86 -31.80
N PRO A 338 -6.02 -6.13 -33.03
CA PRO A 338 -7.45 -6.31 -33.27
C PRO A 338 -8.09 -7.36 -32.36
N GLU A 339 -7.41 -8.49 -32.15
CA GLU A 339 -7.85 -9.58 -31.27
C GLU A 339 -7.89 -9.12 -29.80
N ALA A 340 -6.88 -8.36 -29.35
CA ALA A 340 -6.85 -7.79 -28.01
C ALA A 340 -8.01 -6.80 -27.78
N LYS A 341 -8.32 -5.95 -28.77
CA LYS A 341 -9.48 -5.03 -28.72
C LYS A 341 -10.80 -5.80 -28.59
N VAL A 342 -10.97 -6.90 -29.33
CA VAL A 342 -12.19 -7.72 -29.25
C VAL A 342 -12.29 -8.45 -27.91
N ILE A 343 -11.22 -9.07 -27.42
CA ILE A 343 -11.20 -9.71 -26.10
C ILE A 343 -11.57 -8.68 -25.01
N LEU A 344 -10.94 -7.51 -25.04
CA LEU A 344 -11.14 -6.45 -24.07
C LEU A 344 -12.60 -5.94 -24.08
N ALA A 345 -13.13 -5.62 -25.26
CA ALA A 345 -14.51 -5.15 -25.41
C ALA A 345 -15.55 -6.21 -25.01
N ALA A 346 -15.34 -7.48 -25.36
CA ALA A 346 -16.24 -8.58 -24.98
C ALA A 346 -16.22 -8.82 -23.46
N THR A 347 -15.04 -8.71 -22.84
CA THR A 347 -14.87 -8.91 -21.39
C THR A 347 -15.57 -7.81 -20.59
N ALA A 348 -15.43 -6.56 -21.02
CA ALA A 348 -16.12 -5.41 -20.43
C ALA A 348 -17.64 -5.59 -20.41
N LYS A 349 -18.20 -6.14 -21.50
CA LYS A 349 -19.65 -6.36 -21.66
C LYS A 349 -20.21 -7.57 -20.88
N GLY A 350 -19.38 -8.52 -20.43
CA GLY A 350 -19.89 -9.73 -19.76
C GLY A 350 -19.15 -10.12 -18.50
N GLY A 351 -19.09 -9.17 -17.56
CA GLY A 351 -18.78 -9.45 -16.15
C GLY A 351 -17.29 -9.53 -15.83
N GLY A 352 -16.41 -9.03 -16.71
CA GLY A 352 -15.01 -8.81 -16.38
C GLY A 352 -14.12 -10.06 -16.36
N ARG A 353 -14.62 -11.23 -16.75
CA ARG A 353 -13.85 -12.48 -16.70
C ARG A 353 -13.56 -13.06 -18.08
N ILE A 354 -12.36 -13.59 -18.21
CA ILE A 354 -11.88 -14.32 -19.38
C ILE A 354 -11.48 -15.72 -18.96
N LEU A 355 -11.96 -16.73 -19.69
CA LEU A 355 -11.51 -18.10 -19.53
C LEU A 355 -10.64 -18.47 -20.74
N TYR A 356 -9.42 -18.94 -20.49
CA TYR A 356 -8.54 -19.52 -21.50
C TYR A 356 -8.33 -21.00 -21.18
N ALA A 357 -8.85 -21.88 -22.03
CA ALA A 357 -8.69 -23.32 -21.84
C ALA A 357 -8.04 -23.96 -23.08
N ARG A 358 -7.15 -24.91 -22.83
CA ARG A 358 -6.48 -25.71 -23.87
C ARG A 358 -7.03 -27.14 -23.82
N HIS A 359 -7.48 -27.64 -24.95
CA HIS A 359 -7.97 -29.02 -25.06
C HIS A 359 -7.34 -29.73 -26.25
N MET A 360 -7.54 -31.04 -26.34
CA MET A 360 -6.99 -31.91 -27.40
C MET A 360 -7.35 -31.49 -28.84
N ARG A 361 -8.35 -30.62 -29.02
CA ARG A 361 -8.86 -30.14 -30.32
C ARG A 361 -8.51 -28.69 -30.66
N GLY A 362 -7.88 -27.94 -29.75
CA GLY A 362 -7.65 -26.51 -29.95
C GLY A 362 -7.53 -25.73 -28.63
N SER A 363 -7.54 -24.41 -28.73
CA SER A 363 -7.62 -23.52 -27.58
C SER A 363 -8.89 -22.68 -27.68
N ILE A 364 -9.53 -22.41 -26.54
CA ILE A 364 -10.67 -21.51 -26.44
C ILE A 364 -10.31 -20.31 -25.57
N ILE A 365 -10.72 -19.12 -26.01
CA ILE A 365 -10.75 -17.92 -25.18
C ILE A 365 -12.22 -17.51 -25.11
N GLN A 366 -12.78 -17.52 -23.90
CA GLN A 366 -14.14 -17.11 -23.64
C GLN A 366 -14.14 -15.75 -22.94
N ALA A 367 -14.75 -14.77 -23.58
CA ALA A 367 -14.93 -13.42 -23.06
C ALA A 367 -16.40 -13.02 -23.29
N GLY A 368 -17.02 -12.34 -22.33
CA GLY A 368 -18.42 -11.94 -22.46
C GLY A 368 -19.40 -13.12 -22.56
N GLY A 369 -19.03 -14.29 -22.04
CA GLY A 369 -19.81 -15.52 -22.12
C GLY A 369 -19.73 -16.29 -23.45
N LYS A 370 -18.97 -15.82 -24.46
CA LYS A 370 -18.82 -16.48 -25.77
C LYS A 370 -17.36 -16.74 -26.12
N SER A 371 -17.09 -17.75 -26.95
CA SER A 371 -15.76 -17.95 -27.53
C SER A 371 -15.46 -16.84 -28.52
N VAL A 372 -14.31 -16.20 -28.41
CA VAL A 372 -13.85 -15.14 -29.33
C VAL A 372 -12.93 -15.67 -30.44
N ILE A 373 -12.42 -16.90 -30.29
CA ILE A 373 -11.62 -17.54 -31.34
C ILE A 373 -12.59 -18.09 -32.41
N PRO A 374 -12.44 -17.70 -33.70
CA PRO A 374 -13.40 -18.05 -34.74
C PRO A 374 -13.21 -19.48 -35.30
N ASP A 375 -12.00 -20.01 -35.30
CA ASP A 375 -11.68 -21.36 -35.78
C ASP A 375 -10.46 -21.97 -35.07
N ASP A 376 -10.28 -23.29 -35.22
CA ASP A 376 -9.16 -24.04 -34.63
C ASP A 376 -7.88 -23.98 -35.49
N ASP A 377 -7.78 -23.08 -36.49
CA ASP A 377 -6.55 -22.96 -37.29
C ASP A 377 -5.38 -22.49 -36.38
N PRO A 378 -4.22 -23.15 -36.42
CA PRO A 378 -3.09 -22.81 -35.54
C PRO A 378 -2.62 -21.34 -35.65
N ARG A 379 -2.76 -20.70 -36.82
CA ARG A 379 -2.38 -19.27 -36.97
C ARG A 379 -3.43 -18.36 -36.37
N THR A 380 -4.71 -18.70 -36.54
CA THR A 380 -5.81 -17.99 -35.87
C THR A 380 -5.65 -18.07 -34.36
N VAL A 381 -5.50 -19.28 -33.81
CA VAL A 381 -5.31 -19.50 -32.36
C VAL A 381 -4.10 -18.70 -31.84
N ALA A 382 -2.97 -18.71 -32.56
CA ALA A 382 -1.78 -17.96 -32.15
C ALA A 382 -2.01 -16.44 -32.07
N LYS A 383 -2.80 -15.85 -32.99
CA LYS A 383 -3.15 -14.42 -32.96
C LYS A 383 -4.01 -14.07 -31.74
N TRP A 384 -5.03 -14.88 -31.44
CA TRP A 384 -5.93 -14.65 -30.31
C TRP A 384 -5.25 -14.85 -28.96
N VAL A 385 -4.42 -15.88 -28.83
CA VAL A 385 -3.56 -16.06 -27.64
C VAL A 385 -2.57 -14.90 -27.51
N GLY A 386 -2.02 -14.42 -28.63
CA GLY A 386 -1.18 -13.21 -28.66
C GLY A 386 -1.92 -11.96 -28.17
N GLY A 387 -3.18 -11.77 -28.56
CA GLY A 387 -4.03 -10.67 -28.10
C GLY A 387 -4.31 -10.73 -26.59
N LEU A 388 -4.60 -11.92 -26.06
CA LEU A 388 -4.77 -12.14 -24.61
C LEU A 388 -3.50 -11.79 -23.83
N GLU A 389 -2.34 -12.21 -24.32
CA GLU A 389 -1.05 -11.89 -23.71
C GLU A 389 -0.70 -10.39 -23.81
N ASP A 390 -1.13 -9.68 -24.87
CA ASP A 390 -0.97 -8.22 -24.99
C ASP A 390 -1.75 -7.48 -23.90
N LEU A 391 -2.99 -7.90 -23.63
CA LEU A 391 -3.80 -7.34 -22.54
C LEU A 391 -3.16 -7.56 -21.17
N ARG A 392 -2.64 -8.76 -20.94
CA ARG A 392 -1.96 -9.12 -19.68
C ARG A 392 -0.69 -8.29 -19.49
N ARG A 393 0.12 -8.12 -20.53
CA ARG A 393 1.36 -7.31 -20.50
C ARG A 393 1.10 -5.84 -20.19
N ARG A 394 -0.01 -5.31 -20.70
CA ARG A 394 -0.45 -3.92 -20.47
C ARG A 394 -1.20 -3.74 -19.15
N ARG A 395 -1.33 -4.81 -18.35
CA ARG A 395 -2.06 -4.84 -17.07
C ARG A 395 -3.55 -4.50 -17.22
N PHE A 396 -4.15 -4.77 -18.37
CA PHE A 396 -5.60 -4.63 -18.58
C PHE A 396 -6.38 -5.83 -18.04
N ILE A 397 -5.69 -6.96 -17.85
CA ILE A 397 -6.24 -8.17 -17.23
C ILE A 397 -5.19 -8.77 -16.29
N THR A 398 -5.65 -9.44 -15.24
CA THR A 398 -4.83 -10.16 -14.27
C THR A 398 -5.24 -11.62 -14.17
N ASP A 399 -4.30 -12.52 -13.91
CA ASP A 399 -4.59 -13.94 -13.68
C ASP A 399 -5.11 -14.11 -12.26
N VAL A 400 -6.30 -14.71 -12.12
CA VAL A 400 -6.93 -14.99 -10.82
C VAL A 400 -6.88 -16.48 -10.47
N GLY A 401 -6.29 -17.30 -11.33
CA GLY A 401 -6.02 -18.72 -11.10
C GLY A 401 -4.53 -19.01 -10.85
N HIS A 402 -4.19 -20.31 -10.83
CA HIS A 402 -2.80 -20.78 -10.67
C HIS A 402 -2.17 -21.32 -11.96
N LYS A 403 -2.88 -21.19 -13.10
CA LYS A 403 -2.53 -21.85 -14.37
C LYS A 403 -2.59 -20.96 -15.61
N GLY A 404 -2.89 -19.65 -15.48
CA GLY A 404 -3.15 -18.80 -16.64
C GLY A 404 -4.40 -19.20 -17.40
N GLU A 405 -5.40 -19.76 -16.70
CA GLU A 405 -6.64 -20.25 -17.29
C GLU A 405 -7.81 -19.29 -17.05
N VAL A 406 -7.76 -18.47 -16.00
CA VAL A 406 -8.83 -17.54 -15.65
C VAL A 406 -8.23 -16.17 -15.42
N PHE A 407 -8.70 -15.19 -16.18
CA PHE A 407 -8.29 -13.80 -16.02
C PHE A 407 -9.48 -12.94 -15.61
N GLU A 408 -9.19 -11.91 -14.83
CA GLU A 408 -10.15 -10.88 -14.44
C GLU A 408 -9.65 -9.53 -14.95
N MET A 409 -10.57 -8.71 -15.42
CA MET A 409 -10.27 -7.40 -15.99
C MET A 409 -9.93 -6.43 -14.87
N THR A 410 -8.85 -5.69 -15.05
CA THR A 410 -8.38 -4.68 -14.10
C THR A 410 -9.08 -3.34 -14.36
N ARG A 411 -8.89 -2.37 -13.46
CA ARG A 411 -9.36 -0.99 -13.65
C ARG A 411 -8.85 -0.41 -14.98
N GLU A 412 -7.56 -0.55 -15.26
CA GLU A 412 -6.94 -0.07 -16.49
C GLU A 412 -7.51 -0.74 -17.72
N GLY A 413 -7.96 -2.01 -17.59
CA GLY A 413 -8.65 -2.72 -18.66
C GLY A 413 -10.05 -2.19 -18.95
N TYR A 414 -10.81 -1.83 -17.90
CA TYR A 414 -12.10 -1.13 -18.07
C TYR A 414 -11.89 0.24 -18.73
N ASP A 415 -10.95 1.05 -18.23
CA ASP A 415 -10.65 2.38 -18.78
C ASP A 415 -10.20 2.29 -20.26
N ALA A 416 -9.39 1.29 -20.60
CA ALA A 416 -8.97 1.04 -21.96
C ALA A 416 -10.11 0.53 -22.85
N ALA A 417 -11.04 -0.28 -22.32
CA ALA A 417 -12.23 -0.72 -23.05
C ALA A 417 -13.15 0.45 -23.40
N ASP A 418 -13.35 1.38 -22.46
CA ASP A 418 -14.20 2.56 -22.64
C ASP A 418 -13.64 3.53 -23.69
N GLN A 419 -12.31 3.60 -23.82
CA GLN A 419 -11.62 4.39 -24.84
C GLN A 419 -11.67 3.78 -26.25
N LEU A 420 -11.97 2.49 -26.39
CA LEU A 420 -12.00 1.81 -27.70
C LEU A 420 -13.25 2.13 -28.53
N GLY A 421 -14.28 2.75 -27.95
CA GLY A 421 -15.56 2.99 -28.63
C GLY A 421 -16.29 1.68 -28.95
N ASP A 422 -17.28 1.74 -29.85
CA ASP A 422 -18.16 0.60 -30.16
C ASP A 422 -17.45 -0.43 -31.08
N VAL A 423 -16.55 -1.21 -30.51
CA VAL A 423 -15.93 -2.36 -31.19
C VAL A 423 -16.93 -3.53 -31.18
N PRO A 424 -17.18 -4.20 -32.33
CA PRO A 424 -18.05 -5.36 -32.39
C PRO A 424 -17.57 -6.44 -31.40
N SER A 425 -18.47 -6.90 -30.53
CA SER A 425 -18.22 -7.99 -29.57
C SER A 425 -18.15 -9.39 -30.23
N THR A 426 -18.07 -9.44 -31.55
CA THR A 426 -18.06 -10.64 -32.38
C THR A 426 -17.14 -10.42 -33.59
N VAL A 427 -16.37 -11.45 -33.93
CA VAL A 427 -15.66 -11.58 -35.21
C VAL A 427 -16.63 -12.00 -36.30
#